data_AF-A0A9P1BVL3-F1
#
_entry.id   AF-A0A9P1BVL3-F1
#
_cell.length_a   1.000
_cell.length_b   1.000
_cell.length_c   1.000
_cell.angle_alpha   90.00
_cell.angle_beta   90.00
_cell.angle_gamma   90.00
#
_symmetry.space_group_name_H-M   'P 1'
#
loop_
_entity.id
_entity.type
_entity.pdbx_description
1 polymer ?
#
loop_
_entity_poly.entity_id
_entity_poly.type
_entity_poly.pdbx_seq_one_letter_code
_entity_poly.pdbx_strand_id
1 'polypeptide(L)'
;MGKQVTLWALLSATAVAMVEIQGSDTVWVKSAGGQSCELACKARGGCKEDVWPTTLEEFHEMLAESGYVCVGIQPGGAKYDPSTDGRYCGWHGESDSSQPRCASVGDAGTFRFCPCYGDKEL
;
A
#
# COMPACT_ATOMS: atom_id res chain seq x y z
N MET A 1 -67.33 23.76 -0.65
CA MET A 1 -66.63 22.68 -1.37
C MET A 1 -65.72 23.28 -2.43
N GLY A 2 -64.47 22.84 -2.52
CA GLY A 2 -63.52 23.24 -3.58
C GLY A 2 -62.11 23.51 -3.06
N LYS A 3 -61.30 22.45 -2.91
CA LYS A 3 -59.87 22.52 -2.58
C LYS A 3 -59.09 22.78 -3.88
N GLN A 4 -58.18 23.75 -3.91
CA GLN A 4 -57.06 23.74 -4.85
C GLN A 4 -55.75 23.80 -4.07
N VAL A 5 -55.02 22.69 -4.16
CA VAL A 5 -53.66 22.52 -3.66
C VAL A 5 -52.75 22.77 -4.85
N THR A 6 -52.03 23.89 -4.87
CA THR A 6 -51.02 24.15 -5.90
C THR A 6 -49.67 23.69 -5.37
N LEU A 7 -49.28 22.50 -5.83
CA LEU A 7 -47.95 21.91 -5.72
C LEU A 7 -46.93 22.85 -6.38
N TRP A 8 -45.98 23.38 -5.61
CA TRP A 8 -44.75 23.96 -6.16
C TRP A 8 -43.66 22.90 -6.13
N ALA A 9 -43.26 22.46 -7.31
CA ALA A 9 -42.17 21.51 -7.52
C ALA A 9 -40.84 22.15 -7.09
N LEU A 10 -40.19 21.53 -6.10
CA LEU A 10 -38.80 21.81 -5.74
C LEU A 10 -37.89 21.18 -6.81
N LEU A 11 -37.24 22.02 -7.62
CA LEU A 11 -36.11 21.59 -8.45
C LEU A 11 -34.88 21.45 -7.56
N SER A 12 -34.59 20.23 -7.08
CA SER A 12 -33.29 19.90 -6.51
C SER A 12 -32.29 19.62 -7.63
N ALA A 13 -31.37 20.56 -7.86
CA ALA A 13 -30.18 20.31 -8.67
C ALA A 13 -29.18 19.48 -7.85
N THR A 14 -29.17 18.16 -8.06
CA THR A 14 -28.15 17.28 -7.48
C THR A 14 -26.85 17.43 -8.27
N ALA A 15 -25.85 18.07 -7.67
CA ALA A 15 -24.47 18.02 -8.14
C ALA A 15 -23.96 16.58 -8.00
N VAL A 16 -23.66 15.92 -9.12
CA VAL A 16 -22.99 14.63 -9.14
C VAL A 16 -21.51 14.89 -8.88
N ALA A 17 -21.03 14.57 -7.68
CA ALA A 17 -19.60 14.58 -7.39
C ALA A 17 -18.92 13.50 -8.24
N MET A 18 -18.01 13.91 -9.12
CA MET A 18 -17.12 12.99 -9.84
C MET A 18 -16.09 12.50 -8.83
N VAL A 19 -16.19 11.24 -8.43
CA VAL A 19 -15.15 10.56 -7.65
C VAL A 19 -14.03 10.22 -8.61
N GLU A 20 -12.88 10.89 -8.46
CA GLU A 20 -11.65 10.52 -9.15
C GLU A 20 -11.11 9.23 -8.50
N ILE A 21 -11.45 8.07 -9.06
CA ILE A 21 -10.72 6.82 -8.78
C ILE A 21 -9.45 6.87 -9.62
N GLN A 22 -8.38 7.45 -9.10
CA GLN A 22 -7.08 7.38 -9.76
C GLN A 22 -5.97 7.01 -8.79
N GLY A 23 -5.60 5.74 -8.85
CA GLY A 23 -4.38 5.19 -8.28
C GLY A 23 -4.40 3.68 -8.48
N SER A 24 -3.63 3.16 -9.43
CA SER A 24 -3.42 1.71 -9.61
C SER A 24 -3.23 1.04 -8.25
N ASP A 25 -4.08 0.07 -7.90
CA ASP A 25 -4.08 -0.58 -6.59
C ASP A 25 -2.67 -1.04 -6.21
N THR A 26 -2.21 -0.68 -5.01
CA THR A 26 -0.96 -1.24 -4.46
C THR A 26 -1.28 -2.65 -3.99
N VAL A 27 -0.47 -3.63 -4.40
CA VAL A 27 -0.55 -4.98 -3.85
C VAL A 27 0.74 -5.25 -3.08
N TRP A 28 0.62 -5.58 -1.80
CA TRP A 28 1.77 -5.91 -0.96
C TRP A 28 2.18 -7.36 -1.13
N VAL A 29 3.39 -7.55 -1.62
CA VAL A 29 3.98 -8.86 -1.86
C VAL A 29 5.14 -9.09 -0.90
N LYS A 30 5.14 -10.22 -0.19
CA LYS A 30 6.32 -10.66 0.55
C LYS A 30 7.37 -11.19 -0.43
N SER A 31 8.57 -10.61 -0.44
CA SER A 31 9.68 -11.07 -1.27
C SER A 31 10.26 -12.40 -0.77
N ALA A 32 11.07 -13.08 -1.59
CA ALA A 32 11.91 -14.17 -1.08
C ALA A 32 13.11 -13.61 -0.29
N GLY A 33 13.76 -14.46 0.49
CA GLY A 33 14.91 -14.09 1.33
C GLY A 33 16.01 -13.39 0.53
N GLY A 34 16.44 -12.21 0.99
CA GLY A 34 17.49 -11.40 0.37
C GLY A 34 17.11 -10.72 -0.95
N GLN A 35 15.84 -10.77 -1.38
CA GLN A 35 15.41 -10.15 -2.63
C GLN A 35 15.01 -8.68 -2.46
N SER A 36 15.29 -7.87 -3.49
CA SER A 36 14.75 -6.51 -3.64
C SER A 36 13.28 -6.52 -4.06
N CYS A 37 12.61 -5.38 -3.90
CA CYS A 37 11.22 -5.23 -4.33
C CYS A 37 11.08 -5.09 -5.84
N GLU A 38 12.09 -4.59 -6.55
CA GLU A 38 12.12 -4.65 -8.02
C GLU A 38 11.99 -6.08 -8.53
N LEU A 39 12.70 -7.03 -7.91
CA LEU A 39 12.63 -8.43 -8.30
C LEU A 39 11.30 -9.06 -7.87
N ALA A 40 10.84 -8.81 -6.65
CA ALA A 40 9.58 -9.34 -6.12
C ALA A 40 8.36 -8.90 -6.96
N CYS A 41 8.37 -7.65 -7.45
CA CYS A 41 7.27 -7.09 -8.21
C CYS A 41 7.40 -7.26 -9.74
N LYS A 42 8.40 -8.01 -10.23
CA LYS A 42 8.68 -8.13 -11.67
C LYS A 42 7.47 -8.62 -12.49
N ALA A 43 6.66 -9.53 -11.94
CA ALA A 43 5.46 -10.04 -12.60
C ALA A 43 4.26 -9.07 -12.54
N ARG A 44 4.34 -8.05 -11.69
CA ARG A 44 3.27 -7.12 -11.31
C ARG A 44 3.56 -5.69 -11.78
N GLY A 45 4.24 -5.52 -12.91
CA GLY A 45 4.51 -4.19 -13.47
C GLY A 45 5.54 -3.33 -12.71
N GLY A 46 6.18 -3.85 -11.66
CA GLY A 46 7.23 -3.16 -10.93
C GLY A 46 6.84 -2.73 -9.52
N CYS A 47 7.81 -2.13 -8.82
CA CYS A 47 7.67 -1.65 -7.44
C CYS A 47 7.28 -0.16 -7.42
N LYS A 48 6.39 0.22 -6.49
CA LYS A 48 5.91 1.58 -6.27
C LYS A 48 6.73 2.26 -5.17
N GLU A 49 7.62 3.19 -5.56
CA GLU A 49 8.56 3.81 -4.62
C GLU A 49 7.90 4.81 -3.65
N ASP A 50 6.76 5.41 -4.00
CA ASP A 50 6.21 6.54 -3.24
C ASP A 50 5.08 6.16 -2.28
N VAL A 51 4.89 4.87 -2.00
CA VAL A 51 3.75 4.35 -1.20
C VAL A 51 4.17 3.55 0.03
N TRP A 52 5.40 3.76 0.51
CA TRP A 52 5.88 3.10 1.72
C TRP A 52 5.10 3.57 2.95
N PRO A 53 4.86 2.70 3.95
CA PRO A 53 4.25 3.14 5.20
C PRO A 53 5.15 4.16 5.89
N THR A 54 4.53 5.25 6.31
CA THR A 54 5.12 6.36 7.06
C THR A 54 4.72 6.32 8.53
N THR A 55 3.63 5.61 8.84
CA THR A 55 3.15 5.39 10.21
C THR A 55 3.07 3.90 10.55
N LEU A 56 3.03 3.60 11.85
CA LEU A 56 2.81 2.23 12.33
C LEU A 56 1.41 1.72 11.95
N GLU A 57 0.41 2.61 11.86
CA GLU A 57 -0.96 2.26 11.45
C GLU A 57 -1.00 1.81 9.99
N GLU A 58 -0.39 2.57 9.08
CA GLU A 58 -0.25 2.19 7.65
C GLU A 58 0.50 0.86 7.49
N PHE A 59 1.50 0.60 8.35
CA PHE A 59 2.20 -0.68 8.37
C PHE A 59 1.27 -1.84 8.79
N HIS A 60 0.37 -1.62 9.77
CA HIS A 60 -0.60 -2.62 10.17
C HIS A 60 -1.63 -2.93 9.07
N GLU A 61 -2.09 -1.91 8.33
CA GLU A 61 -2.97 -2.07 7.17
C GLU A 61 -2.29 -2.93 6.10
N MET A 62 -1.04 -2.62 5.77
CA MET A 62 -0.23 -3.40 4.84
C MET A 62 -0.05 -4.86 5.28
N LEU A 63 0.21 -5.13 6.57
CA LEU A 63 0.29 -6.49 7.08
C LEU A 63 -1.02 -7.25 6.89
N ALA A 64 -2.16 -6.60 7.17
CA ALA A 64 -3.47 -7.18 6.96
C ALA A 64 -3.73 -7.52 5.48
N GLU A 65 -3.38 -6.62 4.56
CA GLU A 65 -3.49 -6.83 3.10
C GLU A 65 -2.59 -7.97 2.61
N SER A 66 -1.37 -8.08 3.16
CA SER A 66 -0.43 -9.16 2.82
C SER A 66 -0.78 -10.52 3.45
N GLY A 67 -1.75 -10.55 4.38
CA GLY A 67 -2.12 -11.74 5.14
C GLY A 67 -1.04 -12.23 6.10
N TYR A 68 -0.09 -11.36 6.49
CA TYR A 68 1.03 -11.73 7.35
C TYR A 68 0.84 -11.24 8.78
N VAL A 69 1.26 -12.06 9.75
CA VAL A 69 1.20 -11.73 11.18
C VAL A 69 2.58 -11.81 11.78
N CYS A 70 3.02 -10.71 12.39
CA CYS A 70 4.29 -10.63 13.09
C CYS A 70 4.11 -11.00 14.57
N VAL A 71 5.07 -11.73 15.14
CA VAL A 71 5.15 -11.98 16.59
C VAL A 71 5.36 -10.69 17.37
N GLY A 72 6.14 -9.77 16.80
CA GLY A 72 6.38 -8.44 17.34
C GLY A 72 6.80 -7.48 16.23
N ILE A 73 6.50 -6.21 16.43
CA ILE A 73 6.80 -5.12 15.50
C ILE A 73 7.73 -4.14 16.20
N GLN A 74 8.75 -3.68 15.48
CA GLN A 74 9.71 -2.70 15.97
C GLN A 74 9.91 -1.60 14.92
N PRO A 75 10.29 -0.38 15.34
CA PRO A 75 10.58 0.72 14.43
C PRO A 75 11.48 0.31 13.25
N GLY A 76 12.38 -0.65 13.40
CA GLY A 76 13.31 -0.96 12.31
C GLY A 76 14.29 0.20 12.12
N GLY A 77 14.81 0.33 10.91
CA GLY A 77 15.75 1.40 10.53
C GLY A 77 16.63 1.01 9.34
N ALA A 78 16.46 -0.19 8.80
CA ALA A 78 17.19 -0.62 7.63
C ALA A 78 16.57 0.01 6.38
N LYS A 79 17.41 0.36 5.40
CA LYS A 79 16.95 0.92 4.10
C LYS A 79 15.99 0.02 3.34
N TYR A 80 15.96 -1.28 3.65
CA TYR A 80 15.07 -2.26 3.03
C TYR A 80 13.77 -2.49 3.79
N ASP A 81 13.62 -1.95 5.01
CA ASP A 81 12.35 -2.02 5.72
C ASP A 81 11.25 -1.35 4.87
N PRO A 82 9.98 -1.79 4.94
CA PRO A 82 9.44 -2.81 5.83
C PRO A 82 9.89 -4.24 5.49
N SER A 83 10.22 -5.02 6.52
CA SER A 83 10.72 -6.39 6.36
C SER A 83 10.40 -7.29 7.55
N THR A 84 10.61 -8.60 7.38
CA THR A 84 10.54 -9.61 8.44
C THR A 84 11.69 -10.60 8.35
N ASP A 85 12.12 -11.14 9.49
CA ASP A 85 13.03 -12.30 9.59
C ASP A 85 12.29 -13.65 9.50
N GLY A 86 10.99 -13.63 9.21
CA GLY A 86 10.08 -14.77 9.27
C GLY A 86 9.25 -14.84 10.56
N ARG A 87 9.51 -13.97 11.55
CA ARG A 87 8.75 -13.88 12.81
C ARG A 87 8.49 -12.45 13.27
N TYR A 88 9.54 -11.66 13.37
CA TYR A 88 9.50 -10.26 13.81
C TYR A 88 9.58 -9.34 12.61
N CYS A 89 9.06 -8.13 12.76
CA CYS A 89 8.95 -7.18 11.65
C CYS A 89 9.53 -5.81 12.01
N GLY A 90 10.36 -5.27 11.11
CA GLY A 90 10.79 -3.87 11.10
C GLY A 90 9.90 -3.09 10.13
N TRP A 91 9.33 -1.96 10.56
CA TRP A 91 8.34 -1.25 9.75
C TRP A 91 8.86 0.05 9.10
N HIS A 92 9.76 0.77 9.78
CA HIS A 92 10.28 2.04 9.31
C HIS A 92 11.67 1.85 8.70
N GLY A 93 11.83 2.30 7.46
CA GLY A 93 13.12 2.37 6.78
C GLY A 93 13.52 3.83 6.56
N GLU A 94 14.81 4.12 6.66
CA GLU A 94 15.32 5.45 6.35
C GLU A 94 15.26 5.69 4.83
N SER A 95 14.68 6.83 4.42
CA SER A 95 14.80 7.33 3.05
C SER A 95 16.15 8.03 2.89
N ASP A 96 17.14 7.30 2.39
CA ASP A 96 18.39 7.89 1.93
C ASP A 96 18.23 8.30 0.45
N SER A 97 18.60 9.54 0.10
CA SER A 97 18.54 10.04 -1.27
C SER A 97 19.51 9.33 -2.23
N SER A 98 20.45 8.53 -1.70
CA SER A 98 21.45 7.81 -2.48
C SER A 98 20.94 6.52 -3.15
N GLN A 99 19.85 5.90 -2.65
CA GLN A 99 19.32 4.67 -3.25
C GLN A 99 17.80 4.51 -2.99
N PRO A 100 17.00 4.27 -4.04
CA PRO A 100 15.58 3.95 -3.90
C PRO A 100 15.35 2.70 -3.04
N ARG A 101 14.32 2.71 -2.19
CA ARG A 101 13.99 1.56 -1.33
C ARG A 101 13.56 0.36 -2.16
N CYS A 102 12.97 0.53 -3.34
CA CYS A 102 12.61 -0.59 -4.22
C CYS A 102 13.85 -1.44 -4.59
N ALA A 103 15.01 -0.81 -4.79
CA ALA A 103 16.27 -1.46 -5.16
C ALA A 103 17.04 -2.06 -3.96
N SER A 104 16.71 -1.66 -2.72
CA SER A 104 17.39 -2.17 -1.52
C SER A 104 17.27 -3.69 -1.36
N VAL A 105 18.32 -4.32 -0.85
CA VAL A 105 18.35 -5.76 -0.54
C VAL A 105 18.64 -5.97 0.95
N GLY A 106 18.01 -6.99 1.53
CA GLY A 106 18.36 -7.49 2.86
C GLY A 106 19.33 -8.66 2.79
N ASP A 107 19.67 -9.24 3.93
CA ASP A 107 20.38 -10.51 3.98
C ASP A 107 19.46 -11.69 3.55
N ALA A 108 20.02 -12.89 3.45
CA ALA A 108 19.27 -14.08 3.03
C ALA A 108 18.10 -14.46 3.98
N GLY A 109 18.12 -14.00 5.24
CA GLY A 109 17.06 -14.20 6.22
C GLY A 109 15.99 -13.11 6.21
N THR A 110 16.19 -12.05 5.43
CA THR A 110 15.29 -10.89 5.36
C THR A 110 14.30 -11.05 4.21
N PHE A 111 13.01 -10.98 4.52
CA PHE A 111 11.92 -10.97 3.56
C PHE A 111 11.25 -9.60 3.58
N ARG A 112 11.18 -8.91 2.45
CA ARG A 112 10.66 -7.54 2.36
C ARG A 112 9.16 -7.56 2.08
N PHE A 113 8.43 -6.56 2.58
CA PHE A 113 7.06 -6.28 2.15
C PHE A 113 7.11 -5.24 1.03
N CYS A 114 6.81 -5.67 -0.18
CA CYS A 114 7.05 -4.91 -1.39
C CYS A 114 5.75 -4.34 -1.97
N PRO A 115 5.67 -3.02 -2.18
CA PRO A 115 4.52 -2.39 -2.82
C PRO A 115 4.62 -2.61 -4.32
N CYS A 116 3.85 -3.55 -4.86
CA CYS A 116 3.79 -3.80 -6.30
C CYS A 116 2.58 -3.09 -6.91
N TYR A 117 2.60 -2.85 -8.22
CA TYR A 117 1.36 -2.52 -8.92
C TYR A 117 0.40 -3.72 -8.87
N GLY A 118 -0.89 -3.43 -8.91
CA GLY A 118 -1.94 -4.43 -9.07
C GLY A 118 -1.83 -5.21 -10.38
N ASP A 119 -2.56 -6.31 -10.45
CA ASP A 119 -2.69 -7.07 -11.68
C ASP A 119 -3.34 -6.20 -12.76
N LYS A 120 -2.82 -6.26 -13.99
CA LYS A 120 -3.49 -5.60 -15.11
C LYS A 120 -4.75 -6.41 -15.40
N GLU A 121 -5.92 -5.80 -15.22
CA GLU A 121 -7.17 -6.31 -15.80
C GLU A 121 -6.89 -6.60 -17.29
N LEU A 122 -7.05 -7.86 -17.70
CA LEU A 122 -6.86 -8.33 -19.08
C LEU A 122 -8.17 -8.26 -19.87
#